data_AF-A0A4U6XJ20-F1
#
_entry.id   AF-A0A4U6XJ20-F1
#
_cell.length_a   1.000
_cell.length_b   1.000
_cell.length_c   1.000
_cell.angle_alpha   90.00
_cell.angle_beta   90.00
_cell.angle_gamma   90.00
#
_symmetry.space_group_name_H-M   'P 1'
#
loop_
_entity.id
_entity.type
_entity.pdbx_description
1 polymer ?
#
loop_
_entity_poly.entity_id
_entity_poly.type
_entity_poly.pdbx_seq_one_letter_code
_entity_poly.pdbx_strand_id
1 'polypeptide(L)'
;MLPYLAQGANSAVEDGAVLGLVLGHLTSKSQLPAALRLYEKLRKARGESIARETFKQRHDFHMEDGPEQEARDRVFLSQLGKEELEGPFPSRWTCPDVQPWLYGYDAYKEVEEAMKSDPLGKSGLGL
;
A
#
# COMPACT_ATOMS: atom_id res chain seq x y z
N MET A 1 -11.42 0.82 -6.31
CA MET A 1 -11.39 0.74 -4.83
C MET A 1 -12.44 1.69 -4.27
N LEU A 2 -13.00 1.40 -3.09
CA LEU A 2 -13.97 2.31 -2.45
C LEU A 2 -13.24 3.52 -1.87
N PRO A 3 -13.87 4.71 -1.78
CA PRO A 3 -13.19 5.95 -1.41
C PRO A 3 -12.89 6.10 0.09
N TYR A 4 -12.92 5.02 0.87
CA TYR A 4 -12.79 5.08 2.34
C TYR A 4 -11.40 5.42 2.85
N LEU A 5 -10.34 5.19 2.07
CA LEU A 5 -8.94 5.47 2.45
C LEU A 5 -8.29 6.58 1.59
N ALA A 6 -9.06 7.22 0.70
CA ALA A 6 -8.58 8.17 -0.32
C ALA A 6 -7.37 7.69 -1.14
N GLN A 7 -7.14 6.38 -1.25
CA GLN A 7 -5.96 5.83 -1.92
C GLN A 7 -6.08 5.71 -3.43
N GLY A 8 -7.21 6.08 -4.04
CA GLY A 8 -7.40 5.94 -5.49
C GLY A 8 -6.34 6.70 -6.29
N ALA A 9 -6.23 8.00 -6.04
CA ALA A 9 -5.24 8.86 -6.70
C ALA A 9 -3.82 8.54 -6.21
N ASN A 10 -3.62 8.33 -4.91
CA ASN A 10 -2.30 8.01 -4.36
C ASN A 10 -1.72 6.71 -4.95
N SER A 11 -2.54 5.67 -5.10
CA SER A 11 -2.10 4.41 -5.72
C SER A 11 -1.64 4.62 -7.16
N ALA A 12 -2.29 5.50 -7.92
CA ALA A 12 -1.87 5.82 -9.28
C ALA A 12 -0.54 6.58 -9.32
N VAL A 13 -0.27 7.45 -8.33
CA VAL A 13 1.03 8.13 -8.19
C VAL A 13 2.13 7.12 -7.86
N GLU A 14 1.86 6.19 -6.94
CA GLU A 14 2.78 5.09 -6.64
C GLU A 14 3.04 4.20 -7.86
N ASP A 15 2.00 3.86 -8.63
CA ASP A 15 2.11 3.09 -9.87
C ASP A 15 3.06 3.79 -10.86
N GLY A 16 2.91 5.11 -11.04
CA GLY A 16 3.78 5.92 -11.87
C GLY A 16 5.24 5.90 -11.39
N ALA A 17 5.46 6.04 -10.08
CA ALA A 17 6.80 6.00 -9.48
C ALA A 17 7.47 4.64 -9.69
N VAL A 18 6.79 3.54 -9.36
CA VAL A 18 7.33 2.18 -9.50
C VAL A 18 7.59 1.84 -10.97
N LEU A 19 6.65 2.15 -11.87
CA LEU A 19 6.83 1.89 -13.30
C LEU A 19 8.03 2.67 -13.84
N GLY A 20 8.14 3.96 -13.50
CA GLY A 20 9.25 4.80 -13.92
C GLY A 20 10.60 4.28 -13.44
N LEU A 21 10.69 3.90 -12.16
CA LEU A 21 11.90 3.33 -11.58
C LEU A 21 12.29 2.01 -12.24
N VAL A 22 11.35 1.08 -12.39
CA VAL A 22 11.59 -0.22 -13.04
C VAL A 22 12.06 -0.03 -14.48
N LEU A 23 11.40 0.85 -15.25
CA LEU A 23 11.80 1.17 -16.62
C LEU A 23 13.17 1.86 -16.70
N GLY A 24 13.54 2.64 -15.69
CA GLY A 24 14.86 3.28 -15.56
C GLY A 24 16.03 2.29 -15.45
N HIS A 25 15.77 1.02 -15.06
CA HIS A 25 16.80 -0.01 -14.98
C HIS A 25 17.08 -0.76 -16.29
N LEU A 26 16.30 -0.50 -17.36
CA LEU A 26 16.48 -1.17 -18.64
C LEU A 26 17.78 -0.73 -19.32
N THR A 27 18.51 -1.69 -19.86
CA THR A 27 19.64 -1.47 -20.76
C THR A 27 19.31 -1.85 -22.20
N SER A 28 18.21 -2.59 -22.42
CA SER A 28 17.72 -3.00 -23.74
C SER A 28 16.20 -3.08 -23.77
N LYS A 29 15.60 -2.79 -24.94
CA LYS A 29 14.16 -2.95 -25.17
C LYS A 29 13.67 -4.39 -24.99
N SER A 30 14.56 -5.37 -25.17
CA SER A 30 14.25 -6.80 -24.96
C SER A 30 13.86 -7.14 -23.52
N GLN A 31 14.25 -6.30 -22.54
CA GLN A 31 13.92 -6.49 -21.12
C GLN A 31 12.51 -5.99 -20.76
N LEU A 32 11.84 -5.24 -21.66
CA LEU A 32 10.54 -4.63 -21.38
C LEU A 32 9.47 -5.65 -20.91
N PRO A 33 9.32 -6.84 -21.52
CA PRO A 33 8.36 -7.83 -21.01
C PRO A 33 8.65 -8.29 -19.58
N ALA A 34 9.93 -8.45 -19.21
CA ALA A 34 10.32 -8.82 -17.85
C ALA A 34 10.05 -7.67 -16.86
N ALA A 35 10.38 -6.45 -17.25
CA ALA A 35 10.13 -5.24 -16.47
C ALA A 35 8.64 -5.03 -16.17
N LEU A 36 7.76 -5.21 -17.17
CA LEU A 36 6.31 -5.07 -16.97
C LEU A 36 5.73 -6.15 -16.05
N ARG A 37 6.25 -7.40 -16.11
CA ARG A 37 5.87 -8.46 -15.15
C ARG A 37 6.34 -8.13 -13.74
N LEU A 38 7.52 -7.53 -13.59
CA LEU A 38 8.01 -7.08 -12.29
C LEU A 38 7.11 -5.97 -11.72
N TYR A 39 6.81 -4.96 -12.53
CA TYR A 39 5.87 -3.89 -12.18
C TYR A 39 4.52 -4.46 -11.72
N GLU A 40 3.92 -5.37 -12.50
CA GLU A 40 2.66 -6.01 -12.14
C GLU A 40 2.78 -6.73 -10.79
N LYS A 41 3.83 -7.53 -10.59
CA LYS A 41 4.05 -8.27 -9.35
C LYS A 41 4.10 -7.35 -8.13
N LEU A 42 4.82 -6.24 -8.20
CA LEU A 42 4.96 -5.28 -7.09
C LEU A 42 3.64 -4.56 -6.82
N ARG A 43 3.00 -4.03 -7.87
CA ARG A 43 1.83 -3.14 -7.72
C ARG A 43 0.52 -3.86 -7.49
N LYS A 44 0.33 -5.05 -8.06
CA LYS A 44 -0.90 -5.84 -7.90
C LYS A 44 -1.13 -6.21 -6.44
N ALA A 45 -0.12 -6.77 -5.78
CA ALA A 45 -0.23 -7.17 -4.38
C ALA A 45 -0.56 -5.99 -3.46
N ARG A 46 0.07 -4.83 -3.70
CA ARG A 46 -0.19 -3.60 -2.95
C ARG A 46 -1.60 -3.06 -3.20
N GLY A 47 -1.97 -2.88 -4.47
CA GLY A 47 -3.28 -2.33 -4.85
C GLY A 47 -4.45 -3.19 -4.35
N GLU A 48 -4.35 -4.51 -4.45
CA GLU A 48 -5.36 -5.44 -3.91
C GLU A 48 -5.45 -5.37 -2.39
N SER A 49 -4.33 -5.23 -1.68
CA SER A 49 -4.31 -5.13 -0.23
C SER A 49 -4.96 -3.83 0.25
N ILE A 50 -4.65 -2.69 -0.39
CA ILE A 50 -5.33 -1.41 -0.13
C ILE A 50 -6.83 -1.53 -0.39
N ALA A 51 -7.23 -2.13 -1.53
CA ALA A 51 -8.63 -2.30 -1.88
C ALA A 51 -9.39 -3.14 -0.83
N ARG A 52 -8.80 -4.24 -0.34
CA ARG A 52 -9.38 -5.05 0.74
C ARG A 52 -9.51 -4.25 2.05
N GLU A 53 -8.50 -3.46 2.40
CA GLU A 53 -8.51 -2.68 3.64
C GLU A 53 -9.64 -1.63 3.67
N THR A 54 -10.05 -1.11 2.50
CA THR A 54 -11.19 -0.17 2.42
C THR A 54 -12.49 -0.77 2.97
N PHE A 55 -12.68 -2.09 2.90
CA PHE A 55 -13.88 -2.75 3.42
C PHE A 55 -13.91 -2.79 4.95
N LYS A 56 -12.75 -2.85 5.62
CA LYS A 56 -12.68 -2.79 7.07
C LYS A 56 -13.07 -1.41 7.58
N GLN A 57 -12.51 -0.35 6.97
CA GLN A 57 -12.91 1.03 7.27
C GLN A 57 -14.41 1.25 7.03
N ARG A 58 -14.94 0.75 5.90
CA ARG A 58 -16.37 0.79 5.61
C ARG A 58 -17.18 0.13 6.72
N HIS A 59 -16.84 -1.11 7.06
CA HIS A 59 -17.54 -1.89 8.07
C HIS A 59 -17.55 -1.15 9.41
N ASP A 60 -16.37 -0.78 9.90
CA ASP A 60 -16.23 -0.10 11.18
C ASP A 60 -17.06 1.19 11.20
N PHE A 61 -17.11 1.96 10.11
CA PHE A 61 -17.80 3.26 10.07
C PHE A 61 -19.32 3.17 9.83
N HIS A 62 -19.84 2.02 9.39
CA HIS A 62 -21.24 1.85 9.02
C HIS A 62 -21.88 0.65 9.75
N MET A 63 -21.41 0.36 10.97
CA MET A 63 -22.06 -0.62 11.83
C MET A 63 -23.48 -0.16 12.14
N GLU A 64 -24.43 -1.10 12.15
CA GLU A 64 -25.77 -0.84 12.64
C GLU A 64 -25.73 -0.57 14.15
N ASP A 65 -26.67 0.25 14.64
CA ASP A 65 -26.78 0.54 16.06
C ASP A 65 -27.00 -0.76 16.85
N GLY A 66 -26.15 -1.00 17.86
CA GLY A 66 -26.19 -2.23 18.64
C GLY A 66 -24.94 -2.49 19.47
N PRO A 67 -24.90 -3.60 20.22
CA PRO A 67 -23.82 -3.89 21.18
C PRO A 67 -22.41 -3.86 20.58
N GLU A 68 -22.25 -4.31 19.34
CA GLU A 68 -20.97 -4.31 18.62
C GLU A 68 -20.53 -2.89 18.23
N GLN A 69 -21.47 -2.06 17.78
CA GLN A 69 -21.21 -0.66 17.47
C GLN A 69 -20.86 0.12 18.74
N GLU A 70 -21.55 -0.11 19.86
CA GLU A 70 -21.20 0.47 21.16
C GLU A 70 -19.81 0.03 21.62
N ALA A 71 -19.40 -1.22 21.36
CA ALA A 71 -18.06 -1.71 21.68
C ALA A 71 -16.98 -0.96 20.88
N ARG A 72 -17.22 -0.76 19.59
CA ARG A 72 -16.35 0.04 18.71
C ARG A 72 -16.27 1.49 19.20
N ASP A 73 -17.38 2.08 19.59
CA ASP A 73 -17.44 3.46 20.12
C ASP A 73 -16.67 3.63 21.43
N ARG A 74 -16.72 2.64 22.33
CA ARG A 74 -15.87 2.64 23.54
C ARG A 74 -14.39 2.70 23.20
N VAL A 75 -13.94 2.07 22.11
CA VAL A 75 -12.55 2.17 21.63
C VAL A 75 -12.25 3.60 21.16
N PHE A 76 -13.13 4.21 20.36
CA PHE A 76 -12.98 5.61 19.96
C PHE A 76 -12.87 6.55 21.17
N LEU A 77 -13.78 6.43 22.12
CA LEU A 77 -13.82 7.27 23.32
C LEU A 77 -12.60 7.06 24.22
N SER A 78 -12.08 5.84 24.32
CA SER A 78 -10.91 5.53 25.16
C SER A 78 -9.63 6.25 24.74
N GLN A 79 -9.58 6.75 23.51
CA GLN A 79 -8.41 7.42 22.94
C GLN A 79 -8.70 8.84 22.44
N LEU A 80 -9.91 9.36 22.68
CA LEU A 80 -10.31 10.70 22.26
C LEU A 80 -9.46 11.76 22.99
N GLY A 81 -8.91 12.71 22.25
CA GLY A 81 -8.10 13.80 22.81
C GLY A 81 -6.66 13.43 23.15
N LYS A 82 -6.23 12.18 22.91
CA LYS A 82 -4.81 11.82 22.94
C LYS A 82 -4.10 12.41 21.72
N GLU A 83 -2.86 12.88 21.91
CA GLU A 83 -2.00 13.35 20.82
C GLU A 83 -1.61 12.19 19.90
N GLU A 84 -1.34 11.02 20.48
CA GLU A 84 -1.01 9.79 19.77
C GLU A 84 -1.97 8.66 20.18
N LEU A 85 -2.40 7.89 19.19
CA LEU A 85 -3.20 6.69 19.41
C LEU A 85 -2.30 5.48 19.64
N GLU A 86 -2.80 4.46 20.32
CA GLU A 86 -2.08 3.25 20.67
C GLU A 86 -2.82 2.01 20.16
N GLY A 87 -2.08 1.09 19.54
CA GLY A 87 -2.55 -0.23 19.13
C GLY A 87 -3.63 -0.22 18.02
N PRO A 88 -4.38 -1.32 17.87
CA PRO A 88 -5.43 -1.43 16.87
C PRO A 88 -6.54 -0.39 17.08
N PHE A 89 -6.90 0.32 16.01
CA PHE A 89 -7.93 1.36 16.06
C PHE A 89 -8.94 1.24 14.90
N PRO A 90 -10.25 1.50 15.13
CA PRO A 90 -11.27 1.33 14.10
C PRO A 90 -11.06 2.22 12.86
N SER A 91 -10.61 3.46 13.06
CA SER A 91 -10.28 4.35 11.96
C SER A 91 -8.91 3.99 11.38
N ARG A 92 -8.89 3.37 10.20
CA ARG A 92 -7.66 3.06 9.44
C ARG A 92 -6.83 4.29 9.12
N TRP A 93 -7.47 5.46 9.08
CA TRP A 93 -6.79 6.74 8.90
C TRP A 93 -5.89 7.11 10.05
N THR A 94 -6.23 6.74 11.27
CA THR A 94 -5.51 7.11 12.50
C THR A 94 -4.93 5.91 13.23
N CYS A 95 -5.17 4.69 12.73
CA CYS A 95 -4.70 3.46 13.35
C CYS A 95 -3.17 3.33 13.27
N PRO A 96 -2.48 3.31 14.42
CA PRO A 96 -1.02 3.14 14.50
C PRO A 96 -0.48 1.91 13.77
N ASP A 97 -1.26 0.82 13.73
CA ASP A 97 -0.85 -0.43 13.08
C ASP A 97 -0.99 -0.38 11.56
N VAL A 98 -1.84 0.51 11.04
CA VAL A 98 -2.19 0.58 9.60
C VAL A 98 -1.49 1.73 8.91
N GLN A 99 -1.37 2.90 9.56
CA GLN A 99 -0.77 4.09 8.98
C GLN A 99 0.65 3.86 8.43
N PRO A 100 1.58 3.18 9.14
CA PRO A 100 2.94 2.98 8.63
C PRO A 100 2.96 2.19 7.33
N TRP A 101 2.09 1.19 7.19
CA TRP A 101 1.96 0.42 5.95
C TRP A 101 1.28 1.21 4.81
N LEU A 102 0.24 1.98 5.16
CA LEU A 102 -0.56 2.71 4.19
C LEU A 102 0.19 3.92 3.65
N TYR A 103 0.71 4.78 4.54
CA TYR A 103 1.33 6.07 4.22
C TYR A 103 2.86 6.02 4.19
N GLY A 104 3.49 5.06 4.87
CA GLY A 104 4.95 4.90 4.90
C GLY A 104 5.52 4.10 3.73
N TYR A 105 4.79 3.99 2.63
CA TYR A 105 5.26 3.25 1.47
C TYR A 105 6.36 3.99 0.71
N ASP A 106 7.47 3.28 0.50
CA ASP A 106 8.63 3.77 -0.23
C ASP A 106 8.80 2.99 -1.54
N ALA A 107 8.39 3.61 -2.64
CA ALA A 107 8.49 3.05 -3.98
C ALA A 107 9.94 2.82 -4.43
N TYR A 108 10.88 3.67 -3.99
CA TYR A 108 12.30 3.53 -4.33
C TYR A 108 12.87 2.29 -3.67
N LYS A 109 12.64 2.14 -2.36
CA LYS A 109 13.10 0.98 -1.60
C LYS A 109 12.49 -0.32 -2.12
N GLU A 110 11.19 -0.33 -2.48
CA GLU A 110 10.56 -1.53 -3.03
C GLU A 110 11.20 -1.96 -4.35
N VAL A 111 11.45 -1.01 -5.27
CA VAL A 111 12.11 -1.33 -6.55
C VAL A 111 13.56 -1.72 -6.35
N GLU A 112 14.32 -1.02 -5.51
CA GLU A 112 15.72 -1.35 -5.21
C GLU A 112 15.85 -2.77 -4.66
N GLU A 113 15.01 -3.16 -3.70
CA GLU A 113 14.99 -4.52 -3.16
C GLU A 113 14.66 -5.55 -4.25
N ALA A 114 13.65 -5.27 -5.06
CA ALA A 114 13.24 -6.16 -6.15
C ALA A 114 14.34 -6.34 -7.21
N MET A 115 15.20 -5.34 -7.42
CA MET A 115 16.31 -5.40 -8.38
C MET A 115 17.49 -6.25 -7.90
N LYS A 116 17.64 -6.50 -6.59
CA LYS A 116 18.74 -7.32 -6.04
C LYS A 116 18.76 -8.76 -6.56
N SER A 117 17.60 -9.28 -6.99
CA SER A 117 17.51 -10.63 -7.58
C SER A 117 17.80 -10.67 -9.09
N ASP A 118 18.30 -9.59 -9.68
CA ASP A 118 18.51 -9.41 -11.12
C ASP A 118 17.32 -9.88 -11.98
N PRO A 119 16.10 -9.36 -11.75
CA PRO A 119 14.89 -9.83 -12.42
C PRO A 119 14.87 -9.53 -13.93
N LEU A 120 15.81 -8.73 -14.43
CA LEU A 120 15.95 -8.34 -15.83
C LEU A 120 17.07 -9.09 -16.56
N GLY A 121 17.80 -9.98 -15.87
CA GLY A 121 18.87 -10.79 -16.44
C GLY A 121 20.02 -9.95 -17.00
N LYS A 122 20.64 -9.10 -16.17
CA LYS A 122 21.82 -8.28 -16.53
C LYS A 122 23.13 -9.09 -16.64
N SER A 123 23.06 -10.40 -16.67
CA SER A 123 24.22 -11.29 -16.78
C SER A 123 24.57 -11.56 -18.26
N GLY A 124 25.46 -10.75 -18.84
CA GLY A 124 26.05 -11.08 -20.15
C GLY A 124 26.76 -10.00 -20.98
N LEU A 125 26.95 -8.77 -20.48
CA LEU A 125 27.79 -7.76 -21.14
C LEU A 125 28.89 -7.31 -20.18
N GLY A 126 29.75 -8.27 -19.81
CA GLY A 126 31.10 -7.97 -19.33
C GLY A 126 31.96 -7.59 -20.53
N LEU A 127 32.73 -6.52 -20.35
CA LEU A 127 33.81 -6.02 -21.21
C LEU A 127 34.73 -7.14 -21.73
#